data_AF-A0A228IIS8-F1
#
_entry.id   AF-A0A228IIS8-F1
#
_cell.length_a   1.000
_cell.length_b   1.000
_cell.length_c   1.000
_cell.angle_alpha   90.00
_cell.angle_beta   90.00
_cell.angle_gamma   90.00
#
_symmetry.space_group_name_H-M   'P 1'
#
loop_
_entity.id
_entity.type
_entity.pdbx_description
1 polymer ?
#
loop_
_entity_poly.entity_id
_entity_poly.type
_entity_poly.pdbx_seq_one_letter_code
_entity_poly.pdbx_strand_id
1 'polypeptide(L)'
;MNRKEAKTRIAVLMSAGTRKADVLADLSGQGLDDRVLAGLIASRPDPERCRKNKVHVRILVALAVVQLANGLTFAYGVAQSGGDLGVSGALGNGLVMLLLALNVLLSLLFIWGFATHRVGAYHAFILLSLVQVPKTIAELGRSPSTALPSLVVTVLLVGYVWFVRNRMFPDYGGFTPRKVEGRYAFVEHA
;
A
#
# COMPACT_ATOMS: atom_id res chain seq x y z
N MET A 1 -20.15 19.17 -5.88
CA MET A 1 -19.19 18.70 -6.90
C MET A 1 -19.07 17.18 -6.85
N ASN A 2 -18.66 16.48 -7.92
CA ASN A 2 -18.39 15.03 -7.89
C ASN A 2 -16.87 14.73 -7.88
N ARG A 3 -16.45 13.57 -7.35
CA ARG A 3 -15.04 13.16 -7.23
C ARG A 3 -14.30 13.12 -8.58
N LYS A 4 -14.97 12.75 -9.67
CA LYS A 4 -14.37 12.76 -11.02
C LYS A 4 -14.08 14.19 -11.48
N GLU A 5 -15.03 15.09 -11.26
CA GLU A 5 -14.95 16.50 -11.64
C GLU A 5 -13.86 17.24 -10.84
N ALA A 6 -13.78 16.96 -9.54
CA ALA A 6 -12.69 17.42 -8.68
C ALA A 6 -11.32 16.96 -9.20
N LYS A 7 -11.16 15.69 -9.62
CA LYS A 7 -9.89 15.20 -10.21
C LYS A 7 -9.49 16.00 -11.44
N THR A 8 -10.44 16.30 -12.31
CA THR A 8 -10.19 17.04 -13.55
C THR A 8 -9.78 18.47 -13.25
N ARG A 9 -10.51 19.19 -12.39
CA ARG A 9 -10.14 20.57 -11.99
C ARG A 9 -8.80 20.65 -11.28
N ILE A 10 -8.52 19.70 -10.38
CA ILE A 10 -7.20 19.57 -9.74
C ILE A 10 -6.12 19.26 -10.80
N ALA A 11 -6.43 18.51 -11.87
CA ALA A 11 -5.49 18.29 -12.99
C ALA A 11 -5.16 19.59 -13.71
N VAL A 12 -6.19 20.34 -14.08
CA VAL A 12 -6.07 21.60 -14.81
C VAL A 12 -5.30 22.63 -13.99
N LEU A 13 -5.68 22.86 -12.72
CA LEU A 13 -5.03 23.85 -11.87
C LEU A 13 -3.57 23.48 -11.55
N MET A 14 -3.28 22.20 -11.28
CA MET A 14 -1.88 21.78 -11.10
C MET A 14 -1.06 21.85 -12.40
N SER A 15 -1.68 21.60 -13.56
CA SER A 15 -1.00 21.75 -14.86
C SER A 15 -0.72 23.21 -15.22
N ALA A 16 -1.50 24.13 -14.67
CA ALA A 16 -1.28 25.58 -14.78
C ALA A 16 -0.18 26.08 -13.83
N GLY A 17 0.45 25.21 -13.05
CA GLY A 17 1.51 25.56 -12.09
C GLY A 17 0.99 26.08 -10.75
N THR A 18 -0.32 25.99 -10.49
CA THR A 18 -0.91 26.47 -9.24
C THR A 18 -0.49 25.59 -8.06
N ARG A 19 -0.10 26.24 -6.96
CA ARG A 19 0.35 25.61 -5.71
C ARG A 19 -0.72 24.71 -5.11
N LYS A 20 -0.33 23.61 -4.48
CA LYS A 20 -1.27 22.59 -3.95
C LYS A 20 -2.19 23.17 -2.87
N ALA A 21 -1.67 24.10 -2.07
CA ALA A 21 -2.46 24.81 -1.06
C ALA A 21 -3.52 25.74 -1.71
N ASP A 22 -3.14 26.43 -2.78
CA ASP A 22 -4.02 27.34 -3.52
C ASP A 22 -5.12 26.56 -4.26
N VAL A 23 -4.80 25.39 -4.84
CA VAL A 23 -5.80 24.49 -5.46
C VAL A 23 -6.81 23.97 -4.43
N LEU A 24 -6.36 23.70 -3.20
CA LEU A 24 -7.27 23.29 -2.13
C LEU A 24 -8.18 24.45 -1.70
N ALA A 25 -7.64 25.66 -1.55
CA ALA A 25 -8.42 26.84 -1.19
C ALA A 25 -9.47 27.19 -2.26
N ASP A 26 -9.10 27.09 -3.54
CA ASP A 26 -9.95 27.44 -4.68
C ASP A 26 -11.12 26.46 -4.86
N LEU A 27 -10.92 25.19 -4.49
CA LEU A 27 -11.93 24.13 -4.63
C LEU A 27 -12.64 23.75 -3.32
N SER A 28 -12.18 24.26 -2.18
CA SER A 28 -12.84 24.11 -0.88
C SER A 28 -14.22 24.79 -0.91
N GLY A 29 -15.22 24.18 -0.26
CA GLY A 29 -16.58 24.70 -0.23
C GLY A 29 -17.45 24.40 -1.48
N GLN A 30 -16.89 23.82 -2.56
CA GLN A 30 -17.66 23.46 -3.77
C GLN A 30 -18.48 22.14 -3.63
N GLY A 31 -18.82 21.77 -2.39
CA GLY A 31 -19.68 20.62 -2.08
C GLY A 31 -19.01 19.25 -2.11
N LEU A 32 -17.67 19.18 -2.05
CA LEU A 32 -16.94 17.94 -1.69
C LEU A 32 -16.23 18.19 -0.36
N ASP A 33 -16.18 17.15 0.49
CA ASP A 33 -15.50 17.23 1.79
C ASP A 33 -14.01 17.58 1.61
N ASP A 34 -13.53 18.61 2.31
CA ASP A 34 -12.14 19.11 2.17
C ASP A 34 -11.10 18.00 2.41
N ARG A 35 -11.46 16.99 3.21
CA ARG A 35 -10.65 15.79 3.45
C ARG A 35 -10.46 14.93 2.20
N VAL A 36 -11.51 14.77 1.39
CA VAL A 36 -11.46 14.01 0.14
C VAL A 36 -10.65 14.78 -0.89
N LEU A 37 -10.79 16.10 -0.91
CA LEU A 37 -10.07 16.98 -1.81
C LEU A 37 -8.57 17.00 -1.51
N ALA A 38 -8.19 17.22 -0.25
CA ALA A 38 -6.82 17.17 0.22
C ALA A 38 -6.20 15.77 -0.01
N GLY A 39 -6.98 14.70 0.16
CA GLY A 39 -6.55 13.35 -0.16
C GLY A 39 -6.27 13.15 -1.65
N LEU A 40 -7.08 13.73 -2.55
CA LEU A 40 -6.85 13.68 -3.99
C LEU A 40 -5.56 14.41 -4.39
N ILE A 41 -5.35 15.61 -3.83
CA ILE A 41 -4.16 16.44 -4.10
C ILE A 41 -2.90 15.77 -3.53
N ALA A 42 -2.94 15.29 -2.29
CA ALA A 42 -1.82 14.61 -1.64
C ALA A 42 -1.49 13.24 -2.28
N SER A 43 -2.48 12.57 -2.87
CA SER A 43 -2.27 11.26 -3.52
C SER A 43 -1.57 11.34 -4.88
N ARG A 44 -1.37 12.54 -5.44
CA ARG A 44 -0.63 12.68 -6.69
C ARG A 44 0.88 12.53 -6.44
N PRO A 45 1.53 11.56 -7.12
CA PRO A 45 2.97 11.43 -7.05
C PRO A 45 3.62 12.66 -7.70
N ASP A 46 4.51 13.32 -6.98
CA ASP A 46 5.36 14.37 -7.53
C ASP A 46 6.43 13.71 -8.42
N PRO A 47 6.49 14.02 -9.74
CA PRO A 47 7.40 13.39 -10.68
C PRO A 47 8.88 13.55 -10.28
N GLU A 48 9.26 14.63 -9.60
CA GLU A 48 10.64 14.82 -9.14
C GLU A 48 11.02 13.86 -7.99
N ARG A 49 10.09 13.62 -7.06
CA ARG A 49 10.28 12.66 -5.97
C ARG A 49 10.28 11.22 -6.49
N CYS A 50 9.45 10.90 -7.48
CA CYS A 50 9.50 9.62 -8.18
C CYS A 50 10.87 9.38 -8.84
N ARG A 51 11.47 10.43 -9.44
CA ARG A 51 12.82 10.34 -10.03
C ARG A 51 13.89 10.09 -8.95
N LYS A 52 13.84 10.83 -7.84
CA LYS A 52 14.82 10.72 -6.74
C LYS A 52 14.73 9.41 -5.95
N ASN A 53 13.54 8.79 -5.87
CA ASN A 53 13.30 7.56 -5.12
C ASN A 53 13.07 6.31 -5.99
N LYS A 54 13.40 6.37 -7.29
CA LYS A 54 13.17 5.26 -8.25
C LYS A 54 13.78 3.93 -7.79
N VAL A 55 14.94 3.97 -7.14
CA VAL A 55 15.61 2.78 -6.57
C VAL A 55 14.75 2.14 -5.48
N HIS A 56 14.21 2.93 -4.55
CA HIS A 56 13.37 2.41 -3.47
C HIS A 56 12.07 1.79 -3.99
N VAL A 57 11.45 2.41 -5.00
CA VAL A 57 10.26 1.84 -5.64
C VAL A 57 10.61 0.52 -6.34
N ARG A 58 11.75 0.43 -7.05
CA ARG A 58 12.21 -0.84 -7.63
C ARG A 58 12.46 -1.91 -6.58
N ILE A 59 13.04 -1.55 -5.42
CA ILE A 59 13.21 -2.48 -4.30
C ILE A 59 11.84 -2.97 -3.80
N LEU A 60 10.84 -2.10 -3.66
CA LEU A 60 9.49 -2.52 -3.25
C LEU A 60 8.82 -3.44 -4.27
N VAL A 61 8.98 -3.15 -5.56
CA VAL A 61 8.50 -4.03 -6.63
C VAL A 61 9.21 -5.38 -6.56
N ALA A 62 10.53 -5.40 -6.39
CA ALA A 62 11.30 -6.64 -6.26
C ALA A 62 10.86 -7.45 -5.02
N LEU A 63 10.63 -6.80 -3.88
CA LEU A 63 10.10 -7.46 -2.67
C LEU A 63 8.71 -8.06 -2.90
N ALA A 64 7.82 -7.34 -3.59
CA ALA A 64 6.50 -7.84 -3.95
C ALA A 64 6.58 -9.02 -4.93
N VAL A 65 7.55 -9.03 -5.86
CA VAL A 65 7.83 -10.17 -6.75
C VAL A 65 8.35 -11.37 -5.97
N VAL A 66 9.25 -11.18 -5.02
CA VAL A 66 9.71 -12.27 -4.13
C VAL A 66 8.54 -12.84 -3.31
N GLN A 67 7.65 -11.98 -2.81
CA GLN A 67 6.45 -12.44 -2.10
C GLN A 67 5.50 -13.24 -3.00
N LEU A 68 5.31 -12.82 -4.26
CA LEU A 68 4.57 -13.58 -5.26
C LEU A 68 5.22 -14.95 -5.52
N ALA A 69 6.55 -14.98 -5.68
CA ALA A 69 7.29 -16.23 -5.88
C ALA A 69 7.09 -17.20 -4.71
N ASN A 70 7.18 -16.72 -3.47
CA ASN A 70 6.89 -17.52 -2.28
C ASN A 70 5.45 -18.07 -2.28
N GLY A 71 4.47 -17.25 -2.66
CA GLY A 71 3.07 -17.67 -2.79
C GLY A 71 2.88 -18.77 -3.84
N LEU A 72 3.60 -18.68 -4.97
CA LEU A 72 3.59 -19.70 -6.03
C LEU A 72 4.29 -20.99 -5.60
N THR A 73 5.44 -20.91 -4.92
CA THR A 73 6.12 -22.09 -4.37
C THR A 73 5.24 -22.82 -3.36
N PHE A 74 4.54 -22.07 -2.50
CA PHE A 74 3.58 -22.64 -1.56
C PHE A 74 2.39 -23.29 -2.31
N ALA A 75 1.81 -22.62 -3.30
CA ALA A 75 0.74 -23.17 -4.13
C ALA A 75 1.16 -24.48 -4.84
N TYR A 76 2.38 -24.51 -5.37
CA TYR A 76 2.95 -25.70 -6.01
C TYR A 76 3.12 -26.86 -5.03
N GLY A 77 3.63 -26.59 -3.83
CA GLY A 77 3.75 -27.60 -2.77
C GLY A 77 2.40 -28.22 -2.39
N VAL A 78 1.36 -27.39 -2.27
CA VAL A 78 -0.02 -27.85 -2.00
C VAL A 78 -0.57 -28.68 -3.16
N ALA A 79 -0.30 -28.30 -4.41
CA ALA A 79 -0.72 -29.07 -5.57
C ALA A 79 -0.03 -30.46 -5.60
N GLN A 80 1.26 -30.52 -5.23
CA GLN A 80 2.01 -31.76 -5.14
C GLN A 80 1.54 -32.68 -4.01
N SER A 81 1.08 -32.14 -2.87
CA SER A 81 0.54 -32.94 -1.77
C SER A 81 -0.89 -33.47 -2.02
N GLY A 82 -1.42 -33.33 -3.24
CA GLY A 82 -2.79 -33.72 -3.57
C GLY A 82 -3.85 -32.81 -2.93
N GLY A 83 -3.46 -31.58 -2.55
CA GLY A 83 -4.31 -30.66 -1.79
C GLY A 83 -4.37 -30.98 -0.30
N ASP A 84 -3.67 -32.01 0.17
CA ASP A 84 -3.72 -32.39 1.58
C ASP A 84 -2.87 -31.43 2.41
N LEU A 85 -3.57 -30.58 3.15
CA LEU A 85 -3.05 -29.65 4.16
C LEU A 85 -3.54 -30.03 5.57
N GLY A 86 -4.09 -31.24 5.74
CA GLY A 86 -4.78 -31.64 6.97
C GLY A 86 -6.17 -31.02 7.13
N VAL A 87 -6.71 -30.39 6.09
CA VAL A 87 -8.08 -29.87 6.03
C VAL A 87 -8.92 -30.84 5.19
N SER A 88 -9.55 -31.82 5.84
CA SER A 88 -10.27 -32.90 5.16
C SER A 88 -11.55 -32.42 4.45
N GLY A 89 -11.72 -32.82 3.19
CA GLY A 89 -12.96 -32.68 2.41
C GLY A 89 -12.89 -31.70 1.25
N ALA A 90 -13.80 -31.84 0.27
CA ALA A 90 -13.83 -31.02 -0.96
C ALA A 90 -13.95 -29.51 -0.69
N LEU A 91 -14.62 -29.13 0.40
CA LEU A 91 -14.71 -27.73 0.87
C LEU A 91 -13.37 -27.18 1.37
N GLY A 92 -12.53 -28.02 1.98
CA GLY A 92 -11.20 -27.65 2.46
C GLY A 92 -10.26 -27.31 1.31
N ASN A 93 -10.16 -28.21 0.33
CA ASN A 93 -9.33 -28.00 -0.86
C ASN A 93 -9.79 -26.79 -1.68
N GLY A 94 -11.11 -26.60 -1.84
CA GLY A 94 -11.66 -25.43 -2.52
C GLY A 94 -11.30 -24.11 -1.85
N LEU A 95 -11.40 -24.05 -0.51
CA LEU A 95 -11.05 -22.85 0.27
C LEU A 95 -9.56 -22.52 0.20
N VAL A 96 -8.69 -23.54 0.28
CA VAL A 96 -7.24 -23.37 0.12
C VAL A 96 -6.91 -22.78 -1.25
N MET A 97 -7.48 -23.34 -2.31
CA MET A 97 -7.24 -22.85 -3.68
C MET A 97 -7.74 -21.42 -3.88
N LEU A 98 -8.89 -21.07 -3.27
CA LEU A 98 -9.40 -19.70 -3.28
C LEU A 98 -8.45 -18.73 -2.56
N LEU A 99 -7.97 -19.09 -1.37
CA LEU A 99 -7.04 -18.27 -0.60
C LEU A 99 -5.69 -18.10 -1.32
N LEU A 100 -5.20 -19.14 -1.98
CA LEU A 100 -4.01 -19.09 -2.83
C LEU A 100 -4.21 -18.15 -4.01
N ALA A 101 -5.32 -18.28 -4.74
CA ALA A 101 -5.65 -17.40 -5.86
C ALA A 101 -5.74 -15.94 -5.40
N LEU A 102 -6.43 -15.67 -4.29
CA LEU A 102 -6.51 -14.34 -3.70
C LEU A 102 -5.14 -13.77 -3.33
N ASN A 103 -4.24 -14.60 -2.78
CA ASN A 103 -2.88 -14.18 -2.44
C ASN A 103 -2.07 -13.77 -3.67
N VAL A 104 -2.15 -14.55 -4.76
CA VAL A 104 -1.49 -14.24 -6.03
C VAL A 104 -2.03 -12.94 -6.63
N LEU A 105 -3.36 -12.79 -6.70
CA LEU A 105 -4.00 -11.57 -7.21
C LEU A 105 -3.60 -10.34 -6.40
N LEU A 106 -3.56 -10.47 -5.07
CA LEU A 106 -3.17 -9.40 -4.16
C LEU A 106 -1.70 -9.01 -4.36
N SER A 107 -0.81 -9.97 -4.56
CA SER A 107 0.62 -9.73 -4.83
C SER A 107 0.82 -8.97 -6.14
N LEU A 108 0.09 -9.35 -7.20
CA LEU A 108 0.09 -8.62 -8.48
C LEU A 108 -0.44 -7.19 -8.32
N LEU A 109 -1.49 -7.00 -7.50
CA LEU A 109 -2.04 -5.68 -7.20
C LEU A 109 -1.02 -4.79 -6.49
N PHE A 110 -0.21 -5.34 -5.58
CA PHE A 110 0.86 -4.60 -4.92
C PHE A 110 2.01 -4.26 -5.86
N ILE A 111 2.45 -5.19 -6.70
CA ILE A 111 3.46 -4.94 -7.74
C ILE A 111 3.02 -3.75 -8.61
N TRP A 112 1.78 -3.81 -9.12
CA TRP A 112 1.21 -2.74 -9.92
C TRP A 112 1.06 -1.44 -9.11
N GLY A 113 0.61 -1.53 -7.86
CA GLY A 113 0.40 -0.38 -6.99
C GLY A 113 1.70 0.36 -6.66
N PHE A 114 2.79 -0.37 -6.41
CA PHE A 114 4.11 0.21 -6.20
C PHE A 114 4.69 0.77 -7.51
N ALA A 115 4.56 0.03 -8.62
CA ALA A 115 5.03 0.47 -9.94
C ALA A 115 4.31 1.73 -10.44
N THR A 116 3.02 1.90 -10.12
CA THR A 116 2.23 3.08 -10.48
C THR A 116 2.26 4.18 -9.41
N HIS A 117 3.13 4.05 -8.40
CA HIS A 117 3.30 5.03 -7.32
C HIS A 117 2.00 5.37 -6.57
N ARG A 118 1.09 4.42 -6.36
CA ARG A 118 -0.18 4.68 -5.67
C ARG A 118 -0.04 4.60 -4.16
N VAL A 119 -0.29 5.70 -3.44
CA VAL A 119 -0.20 5.74 -1.96
C VAL A 119 -1.07 4.68 -1.27
N GLY A 120 -2.23 4.37 -1.86
CA GLY A 120 -3.15 3.36 -1.34
C GLY A 120 -2.55 1.95 -1.33
N ALA A 121 -1.63 1.63 -2.23
CA ALA A 121 -0.95 0.33 -2.24
C ALA A 121 -0.02 0.18 -1.03
N TYR A 122 0.71 1.24 -0.67
CA TYR A 122 1.54 1.27 0.54
C TYR A 122 0.67 1.11 1.78
N HIS A 123 -0.43 1.86 1.88
CA HIS A 123 -1.34 1.77 3.02
C HIS A 123 -1.98 0.40 3.15
N ALA A 124 -2.50 -0.16 2.06
CA ALA A 124 -3.07 -1.50 2.05
C ALA A 124 -2.04 -2.55 2.45
N PHE A 125 -0.80 -2.45 1.95
CA PHE A 125 0.28 -3.36 2.30
C PHE A 125 0.58 -3.33 3.79
N ILE A 126 0.74 -2.13 4.36
CA ILE A 126 1.02 -1.95 5.79
C ILE A 126 -0.11 -2.54 6.64
N LEU A 127 -1.37 -2.21 6.32
CA LEU A 127 -2.54 -2.69 7.08
C LEU A 127 -2.67 -4.22 6.99
N LEU A 128 -2.55 -4.79 5.80
CA LEU A 128 -2.65 -6.24 5.61
C LEU A 128 -1.49 -6.99 6.27
N SER A 129 -0.30 -6.39 6.32
CA SER A 129 0.83 -6.97 7.05
C SER A 129 0.58 -6.93 8.56
N LEU A 130 0.05 -5.83 9.09
CA LEU A 130 -0.28 -5.71 10.51
C LEU A 130 -1.38 -6.67 10.96
N VAL A 131 -2.37 -6.94 10.12
CA VAL A 131 -3.42 -7.95 10.40
C VAL A 131 -2.83 -9.35 10.60
N GLN A 132 -1.69 -9.65 9.98
CA GLN A 132 -1.05 -10.97 10.08
C GLN A 132 -0.15 -11.10 11.32
N VAL A 133 0.37 -9.99 11.87
CA VAL A 133 1.30 -10.00 13.01
C VAL A 133 0.77 -10.76 14.24
N PRO A 134 -0.49 -10.61 14.69
CA PRO A 134 -1.00 -11.35 15.84
C PRO A 134 -0.92 -12.88 15.65
N LYS A 135 -1.15 -13.37 14.43
CA LYS A 135 -1.03 -14.80 14.12
C LYS A 135 0.42 -15.26 14.21
N THR A 136 1.35 -14.48 13.69
CA THR A 136 2.79 -14.78 13.79
C THR A 136 3.24 -14.78 15.25
N ILE A 137 2.78 -13.82 16.07
CA ILE A 137 3.07 -13.78 17.51
C ILE A 137 2.53 -15.01 18.24
N ALA A 138 1.30 -15.44 17.93
CA ALA A 138 0.75 -16.66 18.52
C ALA A 138 1.59 -17.90 18.16
N GLU A 139 2.19 -17.91 16.96
CA GLU A 139 3.03 -19.00 16.50
C GLU A 139 4.40 -19.05 17.19
N LEU A 140 4.91 -17.93 17.73
CA LEU A 140 6.12 -17.95 18.58
C LEU A 140 5.96 -18.88 19.79
N GLY A 141 4.75 -19.04 20.33
CA GLY A 141 4.49 -19.95 21.44
C GLY A 141 4.51 -21.43 21.06
N ARG A 142 4.37 -21.76 19.77
CA ARG A 142 4.34 -23.15 19.27
C ARG A 142 5.65 -23.55 18.60
N SER A 143 6.14 -22.71 17.69
CA SER A 143 7.30 -23.00 16.86
C SER A 143 8.22 -21.77 16.77
N PRO A 144 9.00 -21.47 17.84
CA PRO A 144 9.82 -20.27 17.89
C PRO A 144 10.84 -20.17 16.74
N SER A 145 11.44 -21.29 16.35
CA SER A 145 12.49 -21.36 15.33
C SER A 145 12.03 -20.92 13.94
N THR A 146 10.74 -21.08 13.62
CA THR A 146 10.15 -20.69 12.34
C THR A 146 9.45 -19.32 12.44
N ALA A 147 8.81 -19.03 13.58
CA ALA A 147 8.05 -17.80 13.79
C ALA A 147 8.94 -16.56 13.97
N LEU A 148 10.09 -16.68 14.67
CA LEU A 148 11.00 -15.55 14.90
C LEU A 148 11.54 -14.94 13.60
N PRO A 149 12.15 -15.72 12.68
CA PRO A 149 12.63 -15.18 11.41
C PRO A 149 11.52 -14.52 10.59
N SER A 150 10.33 -15.14 10.56
CA SER A 150 9.18 -14.60 9.85
C SER A 150 8.76 -13.24 10.42
N LEU A 151 8.66 -13.12 11.75
CA LEU A 151 8.30 -11.88 12.42
C LEU A 151 9.32 -10.76 12.15
N VAL A 152 10.61 -11.06 12.23
CA VAL A 152 11.68 -10.09 11.93
C VAL A 152 11.56 -9.59 10.50
N VAL A 153 11.37 -10.49 9.53
CA VAL A 153 11.17 -10.12 8.12
C VAL A 153 9.93 -9.24 7.96
N THR A 154 8.80 -9.57 8.58
CA THR A 154 7.58 -8.76 8.53
C THR A 154 7.81 -7.35 9.09
N VAL A 155 8.45 -7.23 10.26
CA VAL A 155 8.71 -5.93 10.90
C VAL A 155 9.63 -5.07 10.03
N LEU A 156 10.72 -5.65 9.52
CA LEU A 156 11.65 -4.95 8.63
C LEU A 156 10.95 -4.49 7.34
N LEU A 157 10.12 -5.35 6.75
CA LEU A 157 9.40 -5.06 5.52
C LEU A 157 8.37 -3.94 5.71
N VAL A 158 7.56 -4.02 6.77
CA VAL A 158 6.58 -2.97 7.11
C VAL A 158 7.28 -1.65 7.41
N GLY A 159 8.36 -1.68 8.20
CA GLY A 159 9.17 -0.49 8.49
C GLY A 159 9.76 0.14 7.23
N TYR A 160 10.28 -0.68 6.31
CA TYR A 160 10.84 -0.19 5.06
C TYR A 160 9.77 0.40 4.13
N VAL A 161 8.62 -0.27 3.98
CA VAL A 161 7.49 0.26 3.20
C VAL A 161 7.00 1.58 3.79
N TRP A 162 6.91 1.68 5.12
CA TRP A 162 6.56 2.91 5.84
C TRP A 162 7.57 4.03 5.58
N PHE A 163 8.87 3.72 5.63
CA PHE A 163 9.95 4.66 5.33
C PHE A 163 9.85 5.21 3.89
N VAL A 164 9.74 4.32 2.89
CA VAL A 164 9.61 4.74 1.49
C VAL A 164 8.34 5.56 1.28
N ARG A 165 7.24 5.15 1.92
CA ARG A 165 5.97 5.85 1.87
C ARG A 165 6.08 7.28 2.41
N ASN A 166 6.72 7.50 3.56
CA ASN A 166 6.89 8.84 4.13
C ASN A 166 7.80 9.72 3.27
N ARG A 167 8.76 9.12 2.56
CA ARG A 167 9.65 9.85 1.64
C ARG A 167 8.95 10.24 0.34
N MET A 168 8.07 9.37 -0.18
CA MET A 168 7.28 9.60 -1.40
C MET A 168 6.10 10.54 -1.15
N PHE A 169 5.45 10.45 0.03
CA PHE A 169 4.23 11.18 0.38
C PHE A 169 4.38 11.86 1.75
N PRO A 170 5.20 12.91 1.86
CA PRO A 170 5.38 13.65 3.12
C PRO A 170 4.11 14.41 3.55
N ASP A 171 3.21 14.67 2.59
CA ASP A 171 1.93 15.38 2.75
C ASP A 171 0.93 14.62 3.63
N TYR A 172 1.30 13.45 4.14
CA TYR A 172 0.49 12.65 5.04
C TYR A 172 1.20 12.41 6.37
N GLY A 173 0.55 12.77 7.48
CA GLY A 173 1.01 12.50 8.85
C GLY A 173 0.80 11.06 9.36
N GLY A 174 0.41 10.14 8.47
CA GLY A 174 0.01 8.77 8.80
C GLY A 174 -0.82 8.21 7.64
N PHE A 175 -1.99 7.64 7.91
CA PHE A 175 -2.92 7.21 6.84
C PHE A 175 -3.75 8.35 6.25
N THR A 176 -3.73 9.54 6.86
CA THR A 176 -4.50 10.71 6.44
C THR A 176 -3.60 11.89 6.02
N PRO A 177 -4.08 12.80 5.16
CA PRO A 177 -3.36 14.02 4.82
C PRO A 177 -3.02 14.81 6.09
N ARG A 178 -1.80 15.35 6.14
CA ARG A 178 -1.28 16.07 7.30
C ARG A 178 -2.05 17.37 7.50
N LYS A 179 -2.48 17.63 8.73
CA LYS A 179 -3.03 18.92 9.15
C LYS A 179 -2.03 19.62 10.06
N VAL A 180 -1.82 20.90 9.83
CA VAL A 180 -1.09 21.81 10.74
C VAL A 180 -2.06 22.95 11.04
N GLU A 181 -2.33 23.19 12.32
CA GLU A 181 -3.25 24.26 12.77
C GLU A 181 -4.64 24.23 12.10
N GLY A 182 -5.20 23.03 11.93
CA GLY A 182 -6.54 22.85 11.35
C GLY A 182 -6.59 22.96 9.81
N ARG A 183 -5.53 23.43 9.16
CA ARG A 183 -5.41 23.49 7.69
C ARG A 183 -4.57 22.32 7.15
N TYR A 184 -4.87 21.87 5.94
CA TYR A 184 -4.07 20.83 5.29
C TYR A 184 -2.73 21.43 4.86
N ALA A 185 -1.64 20.87 5.38
CA ALA A 185 -0.29 21.33 5.07
C ALA A 185 0.33 20.40 4.03
N PHE A 186 0.60 20.95 2.85
CA PHE A 186 1.38 20.28 1.81
C PHE A 186 2.81 20.78 1.92
N VAL A 187 3.79 19.88 1.85
CA VAL A 187 5.20 20.27 1.84
C VAL A 187 5.51 20.81 0.44
N GLU A 188 5.35 22.12 0.27
CA GLU A 188 5.84 22.85 -0.90
C GLU A 188 7.35 23.05 -0.74
N HIS A 189 8.12 22.66 -1.76
CA HIS A 189 9.46 23.21 -1.91
C HIS A 189 9.39 24.33 -2.94
N ALA A 190 9.95 25.46 -2.52
CA ALA A 190 10.47 26.53 -3.37
C ALA A 190 11.49 25.99 -4.39
#